data_AF-A0A968AAE9-F1
#
_entry.id   AF-A0A968AAE9-F1
#
_cell.length_a   1.000
_cell.length_b   1.000
_cell.length_c   1.000
_cell.angle_alpha   90.00
_cell.angle_beta   90.00
_cell.angle_gamma   90.00
#
_symmetry.space_group_name_H-M   'P 1'
#
loop_
_entity.id
_entity.type
_entity.pdbx_description
1 polymer ?
#
loop_
_entity_poly.entity_id
_entity_poly.type
_entity_poly.pdbx_seq_one_letter_code
_entity_poly.pdbx_strand_id
1 'polypeptide(L)'
;LGGVDHRDVPFQALGMRGICYVELRVKTADVDSHSGLTGSIFPNAAWRLTWALNSLKDSNEKILIDGYYDNILPPSDTDIQLIEALPEVATEYKSRYGITHFLKGLEPGPELRTSAVFEPTCTICGLKSGYQGDGSKT
;
A
#
# COMPACT_ATOMS: atom_id res chain seq x y z
N LEU A 1 13.02 -1.15 19.46
CA LEU A 1 11.68 -1.59 19.96
C LEU A 1 11.75 -3.10 20.07
N GLY A 2 11.33 -3.73 21.16
CA GLY A 2 11.51 -5.18 21.35
C GLY A 2 10.23 -5.84 21.82
N GLY A 3 10.13 -7.15 21.64
CA GLY A 3 8.96 -7.93 22.02
C GLY A 3 9.17 -9.43 21.84
N VAL A 4 8.08 -10.16 21.98
CA VAL A 4 8.01 -11.61 21.73
C VAL A 4 7.00 -11.81 20.62
N ASP A 5 7.37 -12.55 19.58
CA ASP A 5 6.47 -12.84 18.47
C ASP A 5 5.45 -13.93 18.84
N HIS A 6 4.54 -14.23 17.90
CA HIS A 6 3.49 -15.25 18.10
C HIS A 6 4.01 -16.70 18.24
N ARG A 7 5.33 -16.93 18.11
CA ARG A 7 6.00 -18.22 18.28
C ARG A 7 6.81 -18.26 19.58
N ASP A 8 6.60 -17.29 20.46
CA ASP A 8 7.37 -17.08 21.69
C ASP A 8 8.86 -16.80 21.45
N VAL A 9 9.22 -16.28 20.26
CA VAL A 9 10.60 -15.91 19.92
C VAL A 9 10.83 -14.43 20.25
N PRO A 10 11.80 -14.09 21.12
CA PRO A 10 12.17 -12.70 21.38
C PRO A 10 12.79 -12.05 20.14
N PHE A 11 12.44 -10.79 19.90
CA PHE A 11 13.02 -9.99 18.82
C PHE A 11 13.32 -8.55 19.27
N GLN A 12 14.25 -7.91 18.55
CA GLN A 12 14.58 -6.50 18.70
C GLN A 12 14.58 -5.84 17.31
N ALA A 13 13.70 -4.86 17.11
CA ALA A 13 13.71 -4.00 15.95
C ALA A 13 14.78 -2.92 16.06
N LEU A 14 15.60 -2.83 15.01
CA LEU A 14 16.70 -1.87 14.87
C LEU A 14 16.29 -0.59 14.10
N GLY A 15 15.09 -0.58 13.52
CA GLY A 15 14.55 0.56 12.78
C GLY A 15 13.06 0.41 12.52
N MET A 16 12.41 1.51 12.12
CA MET A 16 11.02 1.54 11.69
C MET A 16 10.87 2.50 10.51
N ARG A 17 9.95 2.20 9.60
CA ARG A 17 9.59 3.13 8.53
C ARG A 17 8.86 4.35 9.10
N GLY A 18 9.14 5.51 8.53
CA GLY A 18 8.30 6.70 8.74
C GLY A 18 6.92 6.50 8.12
N ILE A 19 5.96 7.35 8.52
CA ILE A 19 4.61 7.32 7.97
C ILE A 19 4.11 8.73 7.70
N CYS A 20 3.54 8.93 6.52
CA CYS A 20 2.82 10.15 6.14
C CYS A 20 1.41 9.75 5.74
N TYR A 21 0.42 10.26 6.47
CA TYR A 21 -0.99 10.07 6.16
C TYR A 21 -1.57 11.36 5.57
N VAL A 22 -2.29 11.20 4.47
CA VAL A 22 -3.03 12.28 3.83
C VAL A 22 -4.46 11.84 3.56
N GLU A 23 -5.37 12.81 3.58
CA GLU A 23 -6.77 12.59 3.21
C GLU A 23 -7.07 13.38 1.93
N LEU A 24 -7.52 12.67 0.90
CA LEU A 24 -7.92 13.28 -0.37
C LEU A 24 -9.43 13.42 -0.43
N ARG A 25 -9.92 14.64 -0.67
CA ARG A 25 -11.34 14.94 -0.83
C ARG A 25 -11.60 15.62 -2.16
N VAL A 26 -12.67 15.19 -2.83
CA VAL A 26 -13.12 15.79 -4.09
C VAL A 26 -14.60 16.16 -3.95
N LYS A 27 -14.94 17.39 -4.35
CA LYS A 27 -16.32 17.88 -4.45
C LYS A 27 -16.53 18.41 -5.86
N THR A 28 -17.59 17.96 -6.54
CA THR A 28 -17.89 18.38 -7.93
C THR A 28 -19.26 19.04 -8.09
N ALA A 29 -20.23 18.70 -7.25
CA ALA A 29 -21.56 19.30 -7.21
C ALA A 29 -21.98 19.54 -5.75
N ASP A 30 -22.92 20.47 -5.53
CA ASP A 30 -23.46 20.76 -4.20
C ASP A 30 -24.58 19.81 -3.76
N VAL A 31 -25.19 19.10 -4.71
CA VAL A 31 -26.28 18.14 -4.48
C VAL A 31 -26.05 16.87 -5.26
N ASP A 32 -26.53 15.75 -4.72
CA ASP A 32 -26.59 14.49 -5.44
C ASP A 32 -27.46 14.64 -6.70
N SER A 33 -27.09 13.92 -7.75
CA SER A 33 -27.83 13.93 -9.01
C SER A 33 -28.02 12.53 -9.56
N HIS A 34 -29.19 12.30 -10.15
CA HIS A 34 -29.50 11.06 -10.83
C HIS A 34 -28.56 10.87 -12.03
N SER A 35 -27.71 9.85 -11.97
CA SER A 35 -26.71 9.48 -12.97
C SER A 35 -27.29 9.32 -14.38
N GLY A 36 -28.53 8.84 -14.52
CA GLY A 36 -29.21 8.80 -15.82
C GLY A 36 -29.49 10.18 -16.45
N LEU A 37 -29.59 11.23 -15.64
CA LEU A 37 -29.80 12.61 -16.11
C LEU A 37 -28.46 13.33 -16.35
N THR A 38 -27.49 13.10 -15.48
CA THR A 38 -26.29 13.96 -15.41
C THR A 38 -24.98 13.23 -15.62
N GLY A 39 -24.96 11.89 -15.61
CA GLY A 39 -23.73 11.09 -15.68
C GLY A 39 -22.90 11.29 -16.95
N SER A 40 -23.51 11.81 -18.02
CA SER A 40 -22.81 12.14 -19.28
C SER A 40 -22.38 13.60 -19.40
N ILE A 41 -22.81 14.48 -18.48
CA ILE A 41 -22.64 15.94 -18.62
C ILE A 41 -22.03 16.61 -17.40
N PHE A 42 -22.09 15.99 -16.21
CA PHE A 42 -21.53 16.56 -14.98
C PHE A 42 -20.22 15.87 -14.57
N PRO A 43 -19.27 16.62 -13.98
CA PRO A 43 -18.09 16.02 -13.38
C PRO A 43 -18.48 15.14 -12.19
N ASN A 44 -18.00 13.90 -12.19
CA ASN A 44 -18.24 12.95 -11.12
C ASN A 44 -17.05 12.91 -10.14
N ALA A 45 -17.32 13.18 -8.86
CA ALA A 45 -16.28 13.22 -7.82
C ALA A 45 -15.58 11.87 -7.63
N ALA A 46 -16.29 10.75 -7.77
CA ALA A 46 -15.71 9.41 -7.64
C ALA A 46 -14.66 9.17 -8.74
N TRP A 47 -14.99 9.45 -10.00
CA TRP A 47 -14.06 9.31 -11.12
C TRP A 47 -12.83 10.20 -10.96
N ARG A 48 -13.02 11.46 -10.55
CA ARG A 48 -11.91 12.39 -10.28
C ARG A 48 -10.99 11.88 -9.17
N LEU A 49 -11.53 11.34 -8.08
CA LEU A 49 -10.75 10.74 -7.01
C LEU A 49 -10.01 9.49 -7.49
N THR A 50 -10.66 8.61 -8.25
CA THR A 50 -10.02 7.41 -8.81
C THR A 50 -8.83 7.75 -9.69
N TRP A 51 -8.94 8.75 -10.57
CA TRP A 51 -7.81 9.18 -11.41
C TRP A 51 -6.67 9.78 -10.59
N ALA A 52 -6.97 10.57 -9.56
CA ALA A 52 -5.95 11.11 -8.66
C ALA A 52 -5.24 10.00 -7.87
N LEU A 53 -5.95 8.96 -7.42
CA LEU A 53 -5.33 7.81 -6.76
C LEU A 53 -4.44 7.01 -7.72
N ASN A 54 -4.88 6.83 -8.96
CA ASN A 54 -4.12 6.15 -10.00
C ASN A 54 -2.84 6.90 -10.42
N SER A 55 -2.73 8.20 -10.13
CA SER A 55 -1.49 8.95 -10.37
C SER A 55 -0.50 8.86 -9.21
N LEU A 56 -0.81 8.18 -8.10
CA LEU A 56 0.11 8.03 -6.97
C LEU A 56 1.03 6.81 -7.10
N LYS A 57 0.56 5.74 -7.72
CA LYS A 57 1.26 4.46 -7.80
C LYS A 57 0.81 3.67 -9.03
N ASP A 58 1.74 3.00 -9.72
CA ASP A 58 1.44 2.18 -10.89
C ASP A 58 1.20 0.69 -10.56
N SER A 59 0.84 -0.10 -11.58
CA SER A 59 0.60 -1.54 -11.48
C SER A 59 1.86 -2.38 -11.24
N ASN A 60 3.05 -1.78 -11.29
CA ASN A 60 4.33 -2.42 -10.95
C ASN A 60 4.75 -2.08 -9.51
N GLU A 61 3.82 -1.55 -8.72
CA GLU A 61 4.00 -1.13 -7.34
C GLU A 61 4.92 0.11 -7.14
N LYS A 62 5.26 0.83 -8.22
CA LYS A 62 6.13 2.02 -8.15
C LYS A 62 5.32 3.25 -7.80
N ILE A 63 5.83 4.03 -6.85
CA ILE A 63 5.25 5.33 -6.46
C ILE A 63 5.60 6.36 -7.54
N LEU A 64 4.62 7.11 -8.01
CA LEU A 64 4.73 8.00 -9.18
C LEU A 64 4.93 9.47 -8.81
N ILE A 65 5.14 9.78 -7.53
CA ILE A 65 5.39 11.15 -7.06
C ILE A 65 6.79 11.58 -7.50
N ASP A 66 6.88 12.73 -8.16
CA ASP A 66 8.15 13.29 -8.62
C ASP A 66 9.13 13.50 -7.46
N GLY A 67 10.38 13.09 -7.67
CA GLY A 67 11.45 13.18 -6.68
C GLY A 67 11.32 12.24 -5.47
N TYR A 68 10.32 11.34 -5.45
CA TYR A 68 10.07 10.47 -4.28
C TYR A 68 11.27 9.59 -3.90
N TYR A 69 12.01 9.10 -4.89
CA TYR A 69 13.13 8.19 -4.68
C TYR A 69 14.49 8.89 -4.51
N ASP A 70 14.57 10.21 -4.69
CA ASP A 70 15.85 10.95 -4.78
C ASP A 70 16.69 10.85 -3.50
N ASN A 71 16.04 10.70 -2.34
CA ASN A 71 16.68 10.66 -1.03
C ASN A 71 16.59 9.28 -0.35
N ILE A 72 16.21 8.24 -1.09
CA ILE A 72 16.15 6.88 -0.56
C ILE A 72 17.53 6.26 -0.62
N LEU A 73 18.05 5.89 0.55
CA LEU A 73 19.33 5.19 0.66
C LEU A 73 19.10 3.69 0.48
N PRO A 74 19.94 3.00 -0.33
CA PRO A 74 19.93 1.55 -0.39
C PRO A 74 20.42 0.94 0.93
N PRO A 75 20.04 -0.31 1.24
CA PRO A 75 20.60 -1.02 2.39
C PRO A 75 22.12 -1.16 2.27
N SER A 76 22.83 -1.06 3.38
CA SER A 76 24.27 -1.33 3.44
C SER A 76 24.57 -2.83 3.41
N ASP A 77 25.83 -3.21 3.16
CA ASP A 77 26.24 -4.63 3.19
C ASP A 77 25.95 -5.28 4.55
N THR A 78 26.13 -4.54 5.64
CA THR A 78 25.79 -4.99 6.99
C THR A 78 24.29 -5.22 7.14
N ASP A 79 23.44 -4.35 6.56
CA ASP A 79 21.99 -4.54 6.58
C ASP A 79 21.59 -5.81 5.82
N ILE A 80 22.19 -6.05 4.66
CA ILE A 80 21.93 -7.24 3.84
C ILE A 80 22.30 -8.51 4.62
N GLN A 81 23.47 -8.54 5.26
CA GLN A 81 23.90 -9.69 6.08
C GLN A 81 22.94 -9.97 7.24
N LEU A 82 22.44 -8.92 7.90
CA LEU A 82 21.45 -9.06 8.97
C LEU A 82 20.12 -9.59 8.45
N ILE A 83 19.66 -9.12 7.28
CA ILE A 83 18.43 -9.59 6.62
C ILE A 83 18.54 -11.06 6.22
N GLU A 84 19.69 -11.48 5.68
CA GLU A 84 19.95 -12.86 5.28
C GLU A 84 19.88 -13.82 6.47
N ALA A 85 20.36 -13.39 7.63
CA ALA A 85 20.33 -14.15 8.88
C ALA A 85 18.93 -14.24 9.52
N LEU A 86 17.95 -13.44 9.08
CA LEU A 86 16.59 -13.53 9.59
C LEU A 86 15.92 -14.85 9.18
N PRO A 87 15.05 -15.43 10.04
CA PRO A 87 14.28 -16.61 9.68
C PRO A 87 13.46 -16.41 8.39
N GLU A 88 13.28 -17.48 7.64
CA GLU A 88 12.35 -17.48 6.52
C GLU A 88 10.90 -17.38 7.01
N VAL A 89 10.10 -16.54 6.36
CA VAL A 89 8.73 -16.18 6.79
C VAL A 89 7.68 -16.41 5.69
N ALA A 90 8.10 -16.68 4.45
CA ALA A 90 7.20 -16.71 3.30
C ALA A 90 6.08 -17.75 3.42
N THR A 91 6.40 -18.99 3.81
CA THR A 91 5.41 -20.06 3.99
C THR A 91 4.41 -19.73 5.08
N GLU A 92 4.90 -19.16 6.19
CA GLU A 92 4.06 -18.74 7.31
C GLU A 92 3.11 -17.62 6.86
N TYR A 93 3.60 -16.61 6.15
CA TYR A 93 2.78 -15.50 5.64
C TYR A 93 1.72 -15.98 4.66
N LYS A 94 2.07 -16.85 3.71
CA LYS A 94 1.11 -17.43 2.76
C LYS A 94 0.00 -18.20 3.49
N SER A 95 0.37 -19.06 4.44
CA SER A 95 -0.61 -19.85 5.20
C SER A 95 -1.48 -18.98 6.13
N ARG A 96 -0.88 -18.06 6.87
CA ARG A 96 -1.56 -17.24 7.88
C ARG A 96 -2.50 -16.19 7.27
N TYR A 97 -2.07 -15.55 6.19
CA TYR A 97 -2.83 -14.47 5.55
C TYR A 97 -3.62 -14.94 4.32
N GLY A 98 -3.49 -16.21 3.92
CA GLY A 98 -4.25 -16.79 2.80
C GLY A 98 -3.87 -16.23 1.43
N ILE A 99 -2.65 -15.73 1.27
CA ILE A 99 -2.14 -15.19 -0.01
C ILE A 99 -1.42 -16.28 -0.81
N THR A 100 -1.53 -16.21 -2.14
CA THR A 100 -0.91 -17.20 -3.04
C THR A 100 0.46 -16.74 -3.56
N HIS A 101 0.69 -15.43 -3.65
CA HIS A 101 1.90 -14.81 -4.18
C HIS A 101 2.20 -13.49 -3.47
N PHE A 102 3.46 -13.05 -3.57
CA PHE A 102 3.89 -11.73 -3.12
C PHE A 102 3.90 -10.73 -4.29
N LEU A 103 3.95 -9.44 -3.96
CA LEU A 103 4.07 -8.36 -4.94
C LEU A 103 5.34 -8.50 -5.77
N LYS A 104 5.31 -7.96 -7.00
CA LYS A 104 6.44 -7.94 -7.94
C LYS A 104 7.04 -9.32 -8.26
N GLY A 105 6.31 -10.41 -8.00
CA GLY A 105 6.82 -11.77 -8.18
C GLY A 105 7.93 -12.16 -7.20
N LEU A 106 8.00 -11.50 -6.03
CA LEU A 106 8.98 -11.84 -5.00
C LEU A 106 8.78 -13.27 -4.51
N GLU A 107 9.87 -14.01 -4.42
CA GLU A 107 9.89 -15.40 -3.95
C GLU A 107 10.53 -15.51 -2.55
N PRO A 108 10.32 -16.63 -1.83
CA PRO A 108 10.96 -16.86 -0.54
C PRO A 108 12.48 -16.65 -0.62
N GLY A 109 13.02 -15.85 0.31
CA GLY A 109 14.45 -15.56 0.37
C GLY A 109 14.79 -14.15 0.86
N PRO A 110 16.08 -13.79 0.83
CA PRO A 110 16.56 -12.49 1.31
C PRO A 110 15.92 -11.30 0.62
N GLU A 111 15.68 -11.37 -0.70
CA GLU A 111 15.09 -10.26 -1.47
C GLU A 111 13.68 -9.87 -0.97
N LEU A 112 12.84 -10.86 -0.66
CA LEU A 112 11.52 -10.63 -0.06
C LEU A 112 11.63 -9.88 1.28
N ARG A 113 12.58 -10.29 2.13
CA ARG A 113 12.80 -9.65 3.44
C ARG A 113 13.40 -8.25 3.30
N THR A 114 14.35 -8.07 2.37
CA THR A 114 14.93 -6.75 2.06
C THR A 114 13.84 -5.79 1.58
N SER A 115 12.99 -6.21 0.64
CA SER A 115 11.86 -5.42 0.16
C SER A 115 10.90 -5.06 1.30
N ALA A 116 10.56 -6.02 2.17
CA ALA A 116 9.65 -5.78 3.29
C ALA A 116 10.15 -4.72 4.29
N VAL A 117 11.47 -4.55 4.43
CA VAL A 117 12.10 -3.63 5.39
C VAL A 117 12.46 -2.29 4.75
N PHE A 118 13.11 -2.31 3.59
CA PHE A 118 13.75 -1.14 3.00
C PHE A 118 12.94 -0.44 1.92
N GLU A 119 11.99 -1.13 1.27
CA GLU A 119 11.22 -0.49 0.22
C GLU A 119 10.08 0.38 0.79
N PRO A 120 9.89 1.58 0.23
CA PRO A 120 8.75 2.42 0.55
C PRO A 120 7.46 1.82 -0.01
N THR A 121 6.32 2.22 0.57
CA THR A 121 5.00 1.84 0.06
C THR A 121 4.07 3.05 0.04
N CYS A 122 3.12 3.02 -0.89
CA CYS A 122 1.98 3.93 -0.92
C CYS A 122 0.71 3.06 -0.94
N THR A 123 -0.14 3.22 0.07
CA THR A 123 -1.28 2.34 0.33
C THR A 123 -2.55 3.14 0.56
N ILE A 124 -3.64 2.70 -0.05
CA ILE A 124 -4.98 3.24 0.24
C ILE A 124 -5.49 2.57 1.52
N CYS A 125 -5.49 3.34 2.62
CA CYS A 125 -5.96 2.84 3.92
C CYS A 125 -7.48 2.96 4.11
N GLY A 126 -8.16 3.71 3.23
CA GLY A 126 -9.60 3.83 3.20
C GLY A 126 -10.06 4.49 1.91
N LEU A 127 -11.18 4.05 1.36
CA LEU A 127 -11.79 4.61 0.15
C LEU A 127 -13.31 4.70 0.33
N LYS A 128 -13.84 5.92 0.30
CA LYS A 128 -15.28 6.18 0.42
C LYS A 128 -15.73 7.10 -0.70
N SER A 129 -16.69 6.65 -1.50
CA SER A 129 -17.31 7.45 -2.56
C SER A 129 -18.68 6.88 -2.95
N GLY A 130 -19.59 7.75 -3.40
CA GLY A 130 -20.90 7.34 -3.92
C GLY A 130 -21.82 6.66 -2.89
N TYR A 131 -22.77 5.85 -3.40
CA TYR A 131 -23.68 5.04 -2.59
C TYR A 131 -22.97 3.79 -2.07
N GLN A 132 -23.17 3.47 -0.78
CA GLN A 132 -22.51 2.34 -0.10
C GLN A 132 -23.51 1.42 0.63
N GLY A 133 -24.80 1.54 0.33
CA GLY A 133 -25.83 0.63 0.87
C GLY A 133 -26.11 -0.54 -0.07
N ASP A 134 -27.05 -1.39 0.33
CA ASP A 134 -27.48 -2.54 -0.47
C ASP A 134 -28.29 -2.12 -1.71
N GLY A 135 -28.08 -2.81 -2.83
CA GLY A 135 -28.80 -2.57 -4.08
C GLY A 135 -28.14 -1.48 -4.94
N SER A 136 -28.94 -0.80 -5.76
CA SER A 136 -28.47 0.23 -6.68
C SER A 136 -29.15 1.56 -6.40
N LYS A 137 -28.40 2.65 -6.49
CA LYS A 137 -28.90 4.02 -6.44
C LYS A 137 -28.39 4.73 -7.69
N THR A 138 -29.32 5.28 -8.46
CA THR A 138 -29.03 6.11 -9.63
C THR A 138 -29.01 7.57 -9.29
#